data_AF-A0A4S4K6Q9-F1
#
_entry.id   AF-A0A4S4K6Q9-F1
#
_cell.length_a   1.000
_cell.length_b   1.000
_cell.length_c   1.000
_cell.angle_alpha   90.00
_cell.angle_beta   90.00
_cell.angle_gamma   90.00
#
_symmetry.space_group_name_H-M   'P 1'
#
loop_
_entity.id
_entity.type
_entity.pdbx_description
1 polymer ?
#
loop_
_entity_poly.entity_id
_entity_poly.type
_entity_poly.pdbx_seq_one_letter_code
_entity_poly.pdbx_strand_id
1 'polypeptide(L)'
;MFIAMAVSSGRFPKVDEMVSHTRLMHFPKVSNNAKDKYIGAFDEERYDSYINALEDSDQIKSPGETVPFEHLPLHDMESLFWLLAVVLCNAQVPGEKPAITLEYRQFYQTMKAHNPGHPGYDSRQAYVKDDLWGACLHPKLQCVASMLNIMARYYNVPWVYWRKELNDYHAHEMMTRVLLDYIMRIIEKNEDVPLYLKENRINARSAYRQRKFNKGNASTRQSSGNTTGNDVGSFNVSLGKRERVSEEEE
;
A
#
# COMPACT_ATOMS: atom_id res chain seq x y z
N MET A 1 1.98 11.45 7.19
CA MET A 1 3.09 11.82 6.29
C MET A 1 3.93 10.56 6.06
N PHE A 2 4.29 10.23 4.81
CA PHE A 2 5.06 9.02 4.49
C PHE A 2 6.51 9.42 4.29
N ILE A 3 7.33 9.27 5.31
CA ILE A 3 8.76 9.59 5.26
C ILE A 3 9.58 8.40 5.76
N ALA A 4 10.81 8.29 5.27
CA ALA A 4 11.81 7.32 5.74
C ALA A 4 11.93 7.30 7.27
N MET A 5 12.21 6.13 7.86
CA MET A 5 12.35 5.99 9.31
C MET A 5 13.54 6.81 9.86
N ALA A 6 14.66 6.83 9.13
CA ALA A 6 15.83 7.62 9.51
C ALA A 6 15.52 9.13 9.49
N VAL A 7 14.80 9.60 8.46
CA VAL A 7 14.36 11.01 8.36
C VAL A 7 13.36 11.33 9.46
N SER A 8 12.41 10.43 9.74
CA SER A 8 11.41 10.60 10.79
C SER A 8 12.02 10.73 12.18
N SER A 9 13.13 10.04 12.43
CA SER A 9 13.83 10.08 13.72
C SER A 9 14.97 11.10 13.76
N GLY A 10 15.33 11.71 12.63
CA GLY A 10 16.46 12.62 12.49
C GLY A 10 17.81 11.99 12.81
N ARG A 11 17.93 10.66 12.70
CA ARG A 11 19.14 9.91 13.06
C ARG A 11 19.25 8.58 12.34
N PHE A 12 20.48 8.14 12.10
CA PHE A 12 20.76 6.74 11.76
C PHE A 12 20.69 5.85 13.01
N PRO A 13 20.54 4.52 12.85
CA PRO A 13 20.61 3.58 13.97
C PRO A 13 21.92 3.75 14.73
N LYS A 14 21.82 3.85 16.07
CA LYS A 14 23.00 3.91 16.92
C LYS A 14 23.82 2.64 16.76
N VAL A 15 25.11 2.82 16.54
CA VAL A 15 26.09 1.76 16.68
C VAL A 15 26.37 1.60 18.17
N ASP A 16 26.17 0.40 18.68
CA ASP A 16 26.74 -0.03 19.96
C ASP A 16 28.02 -0.81 19.65
N GLU A 17 29.02 -0.78 20.53
CA GLU A 17 30.41 -1.24 20.27
C GLU A 17 30.52 -2.72 19.81
N MET A 18 29.43 -3.48 19.85
CA MET A 18 29.35 -4.89 19.45
C MET A 18 28.35 -5.18 18.32
N VAL A 19 27.72 -4.18 17.70
CA VAL A 19 26.70 -4.41 16.67
C VAL A 19 27.34 -4.39 15.29
N SER A 20 27.49 -5.57 14.70
CA SER A 20 27.75 -5.70 13.27
C SER A 20 26.45 -5.52 12.48
N HIS A 21 26.58 -4.84 11.34
CA HIS A 21 25.50 -4.69 10.37
C HIS A 21 25.77 -5.62 9.18
N THR A 22 24.75 -6.38 8.82
CA THR A 22 24.79 -7.28 7.66
C THR A 22 23.92 -6.71 6.57
N ARG A 23 24.46 -6.55 5.36
CA ARG A 23 23.67 -6.18 4.18
C ARG A 23 22.99 -7.41 3.56
N LEU A 24 22.13 -7.17 2.58
CA LEU A 24 21.63 -8.24 1.71
C LEU A 24 22.78 -8.81 0.86
N MET A 25 22.80 -10.14 0.69
CA MET A 25 23.82 -10.85 -0.09
C MET A 25 23.77 -10.50 -1.58
N HIS A 26 22.56 -10.38 -2.12
CA HIS A 26 22.33 -10.20 -3.54
C HIS A 26 21.30 -9.10 -3.75
N PHE A 27 21.43 -8.43 -4.90
CA PHE A 27 20.37 -7.57 -5.42
C PHE A 27 19.13 -8.45 -5.70
N PRO A 28 17.90 -7.90 -5.62
CA PRO A 28 16.70 -8.69 -5.91
C PRO A 28 16.78 -9.32 -7.30
N LYS A 29 16.62 -10.64 -7.34
CA LYS A 29 16.55 -11.39 -8.60
C LYS A 29 15.23 -11.05 -9.30
N VAL A 30 15.32 -10.71 -10.57
CA VAL A 30 14.17 -10.45 -11.45
C VAL A 30 14.05 -11.56 -12.50
N SER A 31 12.86 -11.72 -13.07
CA SER A 31 12.60 -12.62 -14.19
C SER A 31 13.37 -12.19 -15.44
N ASN A 32 13.63 -13.14 -16.35
CA ASN A 32 14.29 -12.85 -17.63
C ASN A 32 13.52 -11.80 -18.44
N ASN A 33 12.19 -11.89 -18.48
CA ASN A 33 11.38 -10.92 -19.20
C ASN A 33 11.51 -9.51 -18.62
N ALA A 34 11.59 -9.38 -17.29
CA ALA A 34 11.84 -8.10 -16.65
C ALA A 34 13.28 -7.59 -16.91
N LYS A 35 14.28 -8.47 -16.88
CA LYS A 35 15.66 -8.14 -17.28
C LYS A 35 15.71 -7.63 -18.72
N ASP A 36 15.06 -8.32 -19.65
CA ASP A 36 15.04 -7.95 -21.08
C ASP A 36 14.38 -6.58 -21.30
N LYS A 37 13.27 -6.31 -20.59
CA LYS A 37 12.61 -4.99 -20.63
C LYS A 37 13.48 -3.89 -20.01
N TYR A 38 14.19 -4.20 -18.93
CA TYR A 38 15.13 -3.27 -18.32
C TYR A 38 16.26 -2.92 -19.30
N ILE A 39 16.92 -3.93 -19.86
CA ILE A 39 18.04 -3.76 -20.80
C ILE A 39 17.58 -3.01 -22.05
N GLY A 40 16.38 -3.30 -22.56
CA GLY A 40 15.84 -2.57 -23.71
C GLY A 40 15.54 -1.08 -23.44
N ALA A 41 15.32 -0.69 -22.19
CA ALA A 41 15.06 0.71 -21.81
C ALA A 41 16.32 1.47 -21.39
N PHE A 42 17.32 0.75 -20.88
CA PHE A 42 18.62 1.27 -20.46
C PHE A 42 19.71 0.52 -21.24
N ASP A 43 20.52 -0.28 -20.56
CA ASP A 43 21.53 -1.15 -21.15
C ASP A 43 21.94 -2.25 -20.14
N GLU A 44 22.68 -3.25 -20.61
CA GLU A 44 23.17 -4.36 -19.77
C GLU A 44 24.30 -3.92 -18.82
N GLU A 45 25.14 -2.97 -19.24
CA GLU A 45 26.24 -2.44 -18.42
C GLU A 45 25.73 -1.83 -17.12
N ARG A 46 24.71 -0.98 -17.21
CA ARG A 46 24.00 -0.42 -16.06
C ARG A 46 23.36 -1.54 -15.24
N TYR A 47 22.72 -2.52 -15.88
CA TYR A 47 22.09 -3.62 -15.16
C TYR A 47 23.11 -4.37 -14.28
N ASP A 48 24.28 -4.71 -14.81
CA ASP A 48 25.31 -5.45 -14.10
C ASP A 48 26.07 -4.59 -13.10
N SER A 49 26.31 -3.31 -13.39
CA SER A 49 27.08 -2.40 -12.52
C SER A 49 26.59 -2.35 -11.07
N TYR A 50 25.28 -2.27 -10.85
CA TYR A 50 24.69 -2.25 -9.50
C TYR A 50 24.74 -3.60 -8.80
N ILE A 51 24.68 -4.70 -9.55
CA ILE A 51 24.81 -6.06 -9.00
C ILE A 51 26.25 -6.25 -8.55
N ASN A 52 27.20 -5.98 -9.45
CA ASN A 52 28.62 -6.15 -9.20
C ASN A 52 29.08 -5.26 -8.04
N ALA A 53 28.66 -3.99 -8.00
CA ALA A 53 28.97 -3.09 -6.88
C ALA A 53 28.49 -3.64 -5.52
N LEU A 54 27.31 -4.29 -5.48
CA LEU A 54 26.85 -4.95 -4.26
C LEU A 54 27.65 -6.22 -3.96
N GLU A 55 27.94 -7.04 -4.95
CA GLU A 55 28.69 -8.29 -4.77
C GLU A 55 30.13 -8.05 -4.31
N ASP A 56 30.77 -7.00 -4.83
CA ASP A 56 32.14 -6.58 -4.51
C ASP A 56 32.24 -5.82 -3.17
N SER A 57 31.12 -5.34 -2.63
CA SER A 57 31.07 -4.64 -1.33
C SER A 57 31.22 -5.59 -0.15
N ASP A 58 31.65 -5.08 1.02
CA ASP A 58 31.77 -5.92 2.21
C ASP A 58 30.41 -6.47 2.63
N GLN A 59 30.32 -7.74 3.03
CA GLN A 59 29.05 -8.31 3.50
C GLN A 59 28.63 -7.76 4.88
N ILE A 60 29.62 -7.46 5.72
CA ILE A 60 29.44 -7.08 7.11
C ILE A 60 30.21 -5.78 7.36
N LYS A 61 29.56 -4.80 7.98
CA LYS A 61 30.20 -3.58 8.50
C LYS A 61 30.10 -3.56 10.02
N SER A 62 31.22 -3.31 10.67
CA SER A 62 31.29 -3.06 12.11
C SER A 62 31.78 -1.63 12.32
N PRO A 63 30.93 -0.62 12.10
CA PRO A 63 31.32 0.77 12.30
C PRO A 63 31.78 0.99 13.74
N GLY A 64 32.78 1.84 13.96
CA GLY A 64 33.23 2.21 15.31
C GLY A 64 32.41 3.34 15.96
N GLU A 65 31.65 4.07 15.15
CA GLU A 65 30.84 5.20 15.61
C GLU A 65 29.57 5.35 14.77
N THR A 66 28.55 6.01 15.33
CA THR A 66 27.32 6.34 14.61
C THR A 66 27.59 7.50 13.64
N VAL A 67 27.28 7.29 12.36
CA VAL A 67 27.44 8.34 11.34
C VAL A 67 26.46 9.49 11.61
N PRO A 68 26.89 10.76 11.47
CA PRO A 68 25.98 11.91 11.54
C PRO A 68 24.82 11.77 10.56
N PHE A 69 23.65 12.25 10.95
CA PHE A 69 22.48 12.19 10.07
C PHE A 69 22.69 13.08 8.83
N GLU A 70 22.41 12.51 7.66
CA GLU A 70 22.34 13.20 6.39
C GLU A 70 21.14 12.66 5.60
N HIS A 71 20.44 13.53 4.88
CA HIS A 71 19.39 13.08 3.99
C HIS A 71 19.99 12.50 2.69
N LEU A 72 19.73 11.23 2.41
CA LEU A 72 20.25 10.51 1.24
C LEU A 72 19.12 10.18 0.24
N PRO A 73 19.41 10.02 -1.06
CA PRO A 73 18.41 9.64 -2.07
C PRO A 73 17.65 8.34 -1.73
N LEU A 74 18.26 7.42 -0.98
CA LEU A 74 17.59 6.20 -0.50
C LEU A 74 16.39 6.49 0.41
N HIS A 75 16.39 7.62 1.13
CA HIS A 75 15.29 8.02 2.00
C HIS A 75 14.05 8.42 1.20
N ASP A 76 14.23 9.01 0.02
CA ASP A 76 13.11 9.32 -0.88
C ASP A 76 12.44 8.03 -1.36
N MET A 77 13.23 7.01 -1.68
CA MET A 77 12.72 5.70 -2.11
C MET A 77 12.08 4.92 -0.96
N GLU A 78 12.60 5.01 0.27
CA GLU A 78 11.93 4.44 1.44
C GLU A 78 10.57 5.15 1.70
N SER A 79 10.53 6.47 1.54
CA SER A 79 9.28 7.25 1.67
C SER A 79 8.24 6.82 0.62
N LEU A 80 8.68 6.62 -0.62
CA LEU A 80 7.85 6.08 -1.70
C LEU A 80 7.36 4.67 -1.40
N PHE A 81 8.21 3.81 -0.84
CA PHE A 81 7.82 2.48 -0.38
C PHE A 81 6.70 2.54 0.67
N TRP A 82 6.82 3.41 1.67
CA TRP A 82 5.77 3.57 2.68
C TRP A 82 4.44 4.05 2.08
N LEU A 83 4.49 4.97 1.12
CA LEU A 83 3.31 5.41 0.36
C LEU A 83 2.69 4.22 -0.41
N LEU A 84 3.50 3.48 -1.17
CA LEU A 84 3.07 2.32 -1.95
C LEU A 84 2.41 1.26 -1.06
N ALA A 85 3.05 0.90 0.05
CA ALA A 85 2.53 -0.05 1.03
C ALA A 85 1.16 0.37 1.58
N VAL A 86 1.00 1.66 1.91
CA VAL A 86 -0.26 2.21 2.42
C VAL A 86 -1.35 2.18 1.35
N VAL A 87 -1.04 2.54 0.12
CA VAL A 87 -1.98 2.49 -1.01
C VAL A 87 -2.47 1.06 -1.23
N LEU A 88 -1.54 0.10 -1.37
CA LEU A 88 -1.87 -1.29 -1.64
C LEU A 88 -2.63 -1.94 -0.48
N CYS A 89 -2.22 -1.69 0.77
CA CYS A 89 -2.92 -2.22 1.94
C CYS A 89 -4.30 -1.56 2.16
N ASN A 90 -4.54 -0.34 1.68
CA ASN A 90 -5.86 0.30 1.82
C ASN A 90 -6.79 0.09 0.62
N ALA A 91 -6.28 -0.39 -0.51
CA ALA A 91 -7.06 -0.58 -1.71
C ALA A 91 -8.25 -1.52 -1.48
N GLN A 92 -9.41 -1.15 -2.03
CA GLN A 92 -10.51 -2.09 -2.22
C GLN A 92 -10.38 -2.77 -3.58
N VAL A 93 -11.00 -3.95 -3.66
CA VAL A 93 -11.35 -4.57 -4.94
C VAL A 93 -12.86 -4.36 -5.16
N PRO A 94 -13.29 -3.73 -6.26
CA PRO A 94 -14.70 -3.54 -6.56
C PRO A 94 -15.49 -4.85 -6.55
N GLY A 95 -16.71 -4.81 -6.01
CA GLY A 95 -17.58 -5.98 -5.91
C GLY A 95 -17.22 -6.97 -4.81
N GLU A 96 -16.04 -6.85 -4.20
CA GLU A 96 -15.61 -7.71 -3.10
C GLU A 96 -16.02 -7.16 -1.74
N LYS A 97 -16.21 -8.09 -0.79
CA LYS A 97 -16.43 -7.72 0.61
C LYS A 97 -15.10 -7.24 1.21
N PRO A 98 -15.06 -6.07 1.89
CA PRO A 98 -13.84 -5.59 2.52
C PRO A 98 -13.26 -6.63 3.50
N ALA A 99 -12.08 -7.16 3.16
CA ALA A 99 -11.32 -8.06 4.01
C ALA A 99 -10.50 -7.25 5.01
N ILE A 100 -10.78 -7.43 6.31
CA ILE A 100 -10.03 -6.78 7.40
C ILE A 100 -9.51 -7.87 8.32
N THR A 101 -8.22 -8.14 8.20
CA THR A 101 -7.43 -8.99 9.08
C THR A 101 -7.01 -8.21 10.34
N LEU A 102 -6.45 -8.91 11.33
CA LEU A 102 -5.89 -8.26 12.52
C LEU A 102 -4.66 -7.42 12.14
N GLU A 103 -3.82 -7.97 11.28
CA GLU A 103 -2.57 -7.40 10.80
C GLU A 103 -2.83 -6.12 10.00
N TYR A 104 -3.83 -6.13 9.09
CA TYR A 104 -4.24 -4.92 8.40
C TYR A 104 -4.74 -3.84 9.37
N ARG A 105 -5.53 -4.22 10.39
CA ARG A 105 -6.02 -3.26 11.38
C ARG A 105 -4.86 -2.62 12.14
N GLN A 106 -3.91 -3.43 12.60
CA GLN A 106 -2.71 -2.96 13.28
C GLN A 106 -1.89 -2.04 12.37
N PHE A 107 -1.65 -2.46 11.13
CA PHE A 107 -0.94 -1.66 10.13
C PHE A 107 -1.62 -0.31 9.92
N TYR A 108 -2.93 -0.29 9.71
CA TYR A 108 -3.68 0.94 9.52
C TYR A 108 -3.57 1.88 10.72
N GLN A 109 -3.68 1.36 11.95
CA GLN A 109 -3.53 2.19 13.15
C GLN A 109 -2.11 2.71 13.31
N THR A 110 -1.10 1.87 13.03
CA THR A 110 0.31 2.27 13.02
C THR A 110 0.56 3.41 12.04
N MET A 111 0.10 3.27 10.79
CA MET A 111 0.29 4.31 9.77
C MET A 111 -0.51 5.58 10.07
N LYS A 112 -1.68 5.47 10.71
CA LYS A 112 -2.51 6.62 11.12
C LYS A 112 -1.91 7.38 12.31
N ALA A 113 -1.34 6.65 13.27
CA ALA A 113 -0.74 7.22 14.47
C ALA A 113 0.70 7.73 14.23
N HIS A 114 1.30 7.39 13.08
CA HIS A 114 2.66 7.79 12.74
C HIS A 114 2.79 9.31 12.70
N ASN A 115 3.62 9.84 13.59
CA ASN A 115 3.95 11.25 13.69
C ASN A 115 5.48 11.44 13.58
N PRO A 116 5.96 11.96 12.44
CA PRO A 116 7.36 12.34 12.24
C PRO A 116 7.93 13.20 13.37
N GLY A 117 9.18 12.93 13.75
CA GLY A 117 9.89 13.66 14.80
C GLY A 117 9.45 13.31 16.23
N HIS A 118 8.44 12.45 16.41
CA HIS A 118 8.04 12.02 17.75
C HIS A 118 9.16 11.17 18.38
N PRO A 119 9.63 11.52 19.60
CA PRO A 119 10.68 10.76 20.26
C PRO A 119 10.16 9.36 20.60
N GLY A 120 10.93 8.33 20.24
CA GLY A 120 10.59 6.95 20.58
C GLY A 120 10.93 5.96 19.47
N TYR A 121 10.29 4.79 19.58
CA TYR A 121 10.41 3.70 18.63
C TYR A 121 9.48 3.93 17.43
N ASP A 122 10.01 3.85 16.21
CA ASP A 122 9.18 3.86 15.01
C ASP A 122 8.47 2.51 14.89
N SER A 123 7.18 2.47 15.23
CA SER A 123 6.36 1.26 15.22
C SER A 123 6.23 0.60 13.85
N ARG A 124 6.61 1.31 12.77
CA ARG A 124 6.68 0.73 11.42
C ARG A 124 7.80 -0.30 11.28
N GLN A 125 8.77 -0.32 12.21
CA GLN A 125 9.91 -1.22 12.13
C GLN A 125 9.50 -2.71 12.14
N ALA A 126 8.36 -3.08 12.73
CA ALA A 126 7.82 -4.44 12.64
C ALA A 126 7.61 -4.89 11.19
N TYR A 127 7.16 -3.99 10.30
CA TYR A 127 6.84 -4.33 8.91
C TYR A 127 8.06 -4.43 7.99
N VAL A 128 9.24 -3.97 8.42
CA VAL A 128 10.50 -4.17 7.69
C VAL A 128 11.31 -5.37 8.19
N LYS A 129 10.97 -5.88 9.38
CA LYS A 129 11.62 -7.05 9.99
C LYS A 129 10.85 -8.34 9.73
N ASP A 130 9.52 -8.27 9.81
CA ASP A 130 8.65 -9.43 9.79
C ASP A 130 7.91 -9.54 8.44
N ASP A 131 7.62 -10.77 8.01
CA ASP A 131 6.86 -11.04 6.78
C ASP A 131 5.33 -10.91 7.01
N LEU A 132 4.88 -9.69 7.26
CA LEU A 132 3.48 -9.39 7.61
C LEU A 132 2.64 -8.93 6.42
N TRP A 133 3.27 -8.67 5.26
CA TRP A 133 2.64 -8.00 4.13
C TRP A 133 1.47 -8.79 3.53
N GLY A 134 1.59 -10.12 3.44
CA GLY A 134 0.52 -10.97 2.91
C GLY A 134 -0.78 -10.89 3.74
N ALA A 135 -0.65 -10.79 5.07
CA ALA A 135 -1.78 -10.63 5.97
C ALA A 135 -2.30 -9.17 6.00
N CYS A 136 -1.44 -8.20 5.69
CA CYS A 136 -1.82 -6.80 5.58
C CYS A 136 -2.55 -6.46 4.29
N LEU A 137 -2.48 -7.26 3.22
CA LEU A 137 -3.08 -6.96 1.91
C LEU A 137 -4.53 -7.47 1.80
N HIS A 138 -5.22 -7.06 0.73
CA HIS A 138 -6.48 -7.72 0.33
C HIS A 138 -6.15 -9.12 -0.23
N PRO A 139 -6.99 -10.16 -0.05
CA PRO A 139 -6.70 -11.51 -0.56
C PRO A 139 -6.34 -11.56 -2.05
N LYS A 140 -7.02 -10.77 -2.88
CA LYS A 140 -6.72 -10.64 -4.32
C LYS A 140 -5.40 -9.96 -4.64
N LEU A 141 -4.80 -9.25 -3.69
CA LEU A 141 -3.51 -8.56 -3.86
C LEU A 141 -2.34 -9.32 -3.23
N GLN A 142 -2.54 -10.57 -2.78
CA GLN A 142 -1.45 -11.34 -2.19
C GLN A 142 -0.29 -11.59 -3.15
N CYS A 143 -0.53 -11.56 -4.47
CA CYS A 143 0.52 -11.67 -5.49
C CYS A 143 1.62 -10.60 -5.36
N VAL A 144 1.33 -9.43 -4.76
CA VAL A 144 2.33 -8.37 -4.52
C VAL A 144 2.91 -8.36 -3.11
N ALA A 145 2.56 -9.32 -2.25
CA ALA A 145 3.07 -9.38 -0.88
C ALA A 145 4.60 -9.55 -0.84
N SER A 146 5.12 -10.45 -1.67
CA SER A 146 6.55 -10.69 -1.78
C SER A 146 7.31 -9.49 -2.34
N MET A 147 6.67 -8.65 -3.16
CA MET A 147 7.24 -7.38 -3.64
C MET A 147 7.52 -6.44 -2.47
N LEU A 148 6.51 -6.25 -1.62
CA LEU A 148 6.63 -5.42 -0.43
C LEU A 148 7.66 -5.99 0.54
N ASN A 149 7.70 -7.31 0.73
CA ASN A 149 8.69 -7.96 1.60
C ASN A 149 10.12 -7.74 1.10
N ILE A 150 10.39 -7.88 -0.20
CA ILE A 150 11.70 -7.61 -0.80
C ILE A 150 12.14 -6.16 -0.53
N MET A 151 11.26 -5.19 -0.81
CA MET A 151 11.55 -3.77 -0.59
C MET A 151 11.77 -3.48 0.91
N ALA A 152 10.91 -4.02 1.78
CA ALA A 152 10.98 -3.79 3.22
C ALA A 152 12.30 -4.31 3.82
N ARG A 153 12.72 -5.53 3.42
CA ARG A 153 14.01 -6.10 3.81
C ARG A 153 15.19 -5.26 3.32
N TYR A 154 15.08 -4.66 2.14
CA TYR A 154 16.10 -3.75 1.63
C TYR A 154 16.25 -2.52 2.52
N TYR A 155 15.14 -1.86 2.87
CA TYR A 155 15.16 -0.66 3.71
C TYR A 155 15.45 -0.94 5.19
N ASN A 156 15.40 -2.19 5.64
CA ASN A 156 15.86 -2.57 6.98
C ASN A 156 17.39 -2.55 7.11
N VAL A 157 18.14 -2.55 6.01
CA VAL A 157 19.61 -2.47 6.03
C VAL A 157 20.03 -1.01 6.24
N PRO A 158 20.95 -0.72 7.17
CA PRO A 158 21.50 0.62 7.35
C PRO A 158 22.54 0.93 6.28
N TRP A 159 22.09 1.17 5.03
CA TRP A 159 22.93 1.37 3.85
C TRP A 159 23.93 2.53 3.94
N VAL A 160 23.73 3.47 4.89
CA VAL A 160 24.69 4.55 5.16
C VAL A 160 26.13 4.03 5.35
N TYR A 161 26.29 2.83 5.94
CA TYR A 161 27.61 2.23 6.16
C TYR A 161 28.28 1.65 4.91
N TRP A 162 27.56 1.58 3.79
CA TRP A 162 28.06 1.12 2.48
C TRP A 162 28.13 2.24 1.43
N ARG A 163 27.88 3.49 1.82
CA ARG A 163 27.80 4.63 0.88
C ARG A 163 29.06 4.83 0.03
N LYS A 164 30.23 4.41 0.51
CA LYS A 164 31.48 4.52 -0.26
C LYS A 164 31.66 3.42 -1.31
N GLU A 165 30.92 2.33 -1.19
CA GLU A 165 30.99 1.15 -2.09
C GLU A 165 29.83 1.12 -3.08
N LEU A 166 28.69 1.73 -2.72
CA LEU A 166 27.48 1.71 -3.53
C LEU A 166 27.20 3.10 -4.11
N ASN A 167 26.63 3.12 -5.31
CA ASN A 167 26.09 4.34 -5.89
C ASN A 167 24.93 4.88 -5.02
N ASP A 168 24.86 6.18 -4.75
CA ASP A 168 23.79 6.81 -3.94
C ASP A 168 22.35 6.49 -4.44
N TYR A 169 22.19 6.13 -5.72
CA TYR A 169 20.93 5.72 -6.34
C TYR A 169 20.66 4.21 -6.30
N HIS A 170 21.44 3.41 -5.56
CA HIS A 170 21.26 1.96 -5.46
C HIS A 170 19.83 1.55 -5.03
N ALA A 171 19.20 2.32 -4.14
CA ALA A 171 17.82 2.09 -3.71
C ALA A 171 16.80 2.37 -4.83
N HIS A 172 17.05 3.37 -5.69
CA HIS A 172 16.21 3.65 -6.84
C HIS A 172 16.26 2.49 -7.82
N GLU A 173 17.47 2.01 -8.09
CA GLU A 173 17.71 0.88 -8.97
C GLU A 173 17.02 -0.40 -8.46
N MET A 174 17.15 -0.67 -7.16
CA MET A 174 16.43 -1.77 -6.50
C MET A 174 14.92 -1.65 -6.70
N MET A 175 14.35 -0.47 -6.42
CA MET A 175 12.91 -0.27 -6.50
C MET A 175 12.41 -0.42 -7.95
N THR A 176 13.12 0.13 -8.93
CA THR A 176 12.80 0.00 -10.36
C THR A 176 12.77 -1.47 -10.80
N ARG A 177 13.79 -2.25 -10.45
CA ARG A 177 13.86 -3.67 -10.81
C ARG A 177 12.71 -4.48 -10.21
N VAL A 178 12.47 -4.29 -8.92
CA VAL A 178 11.42 -5.01 -8.21
C VAL A 178 10.04 -4.63 -8.78
N LEU A 179 9.75 -3.35 -9.00
CA LEU A 179 8.48 -2.94 -9.60
C LEU A 179 8.29 -3.51 -11.01
N LEU A 180 9.31 -3.41 -11.85
CA LEU A 180 9.26 -3.93 -13.22
C LEU A 180 9.01 -5.43 -13.24
N ASP A 181 9.68 -6.20 -12.38
CA ASP A 181 9.48 -7.64 -12.28
C ASP A 181 8.04 -8.01 -11.92
N TYR A 182 7.43 -7.29 -10.97
CA TYR A 182 6.04 -7.57 -10.59
C TYR A 182 5.04 -7.10 -11.65
N ILE A 183 5.30 -5.99 -12.35
CA ILE A 183 4.49 -5.57 -13.50
C ILE A 183 4.50 -6.67 -14.56
N MET A 184 5.68 -7.20 -14.92
CA MET A 184 5.79 -8.26 -15.91
C MET A 184 5.06 -9.53 -15.49
N ARG A 185 5.19 -9.95 -14.23
CA ARG A 185 4.45 -11.11 -13.70
C ARG A 185 2.93 -10.94 -13.76
N ILE A 186 2.41 -9.74 -13.46
CA ILE A 186 0.98 -9.43 -13.53
C ILE A 186 0.50 -9.55 -14.98
N ILE A 187 1.25 -8.98 -15.93
CA ILE A 187 0.94 -9.04 -17.36
C ILE A 187 0.93 -10.50 -17.86
N GLU A 188 1.98 -11.26 -17.56
CA GLU A 188 2.16 -12.62 -18.05
C GLU A 188 1.11 -13.59 -17.53
N LYS A 189 0.70 -13.43 -16.27
CA LYS A 189 -0.30 -14.29 -15.63
C LYS A 189 -1.72 -13.78 -15.82
N ASN A 190 -1.90 -12.61 -16.43
CA ASN A 190 -3.18 -11.92 -16.52
C ASN A 190 -3.85 -11.77 -15.14
N GLU A 191 -3.04 -11.41 -14.14
CA GLU A 191 -3.43 -11.28 -12.73
C GLU A 191 -3.74 -9.81 -12.35
N ASP A 192 -4.15 -8.98 -13.31
CA ASP A 192 -4.47 -7.59 -13.03
C ASP A 192 -5.70 -7.48 -12.10
N VAL A 193 -5.60 -6.60 -11.11
CA VAL A 193 -6.63 -6.43 -10.08
C VAL A 193 -7.10 -4.98 -10.07
N PRO A 194 -8.38 -4.70 -10.40
CA PRO A 194 -8.89 -3.34 -10.34
C PRO A 194 -8.88 -2.83 -8.90
N LEU A 195 -8.28 -1.66 -8.70
CA LEU A 195 -8.19 -1.01 -7.40
C LEU A 195 -9.19 0.13 -7.28
N TYR A 196 -9.84 0.22 -6.13
CA TYR A 196 -10.63 1.39 -5.75
C TYR A 196 -10.02 2.04 -4.52
N LEU A 197 -9.57 3.29 -4.68
CA LEU A 197 -8.75 4.00 -3.70
C LEU A 197 -9.49 5.13 -2.96
N LYS A 198 -10.74 5.44 -3.34
CA LYS A 198 -11.49 6.56 -2.72
C LYS A 198 -11.88 6.28 -1.26
N GLU A 199 -12.03 5.02 -0.88
CA GLU A 199 -12.37 4.60 0.49
C GLU A 199 -11.39 3.53 0.98
N ASN A 200 -10.93 3.65 2.24
CA ASN A 200 -10.13 2.60 2.87
C ASN A 200 -11.00 1.40 3.30
N ARG A 201 -10.38 0.24 3.57
CA ARG A 201 -11.12 -1.01 3.85
C ARG A 201 -11.94 -0.95 5.12
N ILE A 202 -11.51 -0.15 6.10
CA ILE A 202 -12.25 0.06 7.36
C ILE A 202 -13.55 0.80 7.10
N ASN A 203 -13.50 1.91 6.36
CA ASN A 203 -14.66 2.72 6.02
C ASN A 203 -15.62 1.95 5.09
N ALA A 204 -15.07 1.28 4.07
CA ALA A 204 -15.85 0.44 3.15
C ALA A 204 -16.61 -0.67 3.91
N ARG A 205 -16.01 -1.29 4.93
CA ARG A 205 -16.69 -2.32 5.75
C ARG A 205 -17.85 -1.72 6.55
N SER A 206 -17.69 -0.52 7.09
CA SER A 206 -18.76 0.18 7.80
C SER A 206 -19.94 0.50 6.87
N ALA A 207 -19.66 1.02 5.67
CA ALA A 207 -20.67 1.29 4.64
C ALA A 207 -21.38 0.00 4.18
N TYR A 208 -20.62 -1.07 3.94
CA TYR A 208 -21.18 -2.38 3.59
C TYR A 208 -22.15 -2.92 4.65
N ARG A 209 -21.80 -2.81 5.94
CA ARG A 209 -22.66 -3.22 7.06
C ARG A 209 -23.97 -2.42 7.10
N GLN A 210 -23.90 -1.10 6.95
CA GLN A 210 -25.10 -0.23 6.92
C GLN A 210 -26.02 -0.59 5.75
N ARG A 211 -25.47 -0.79 4.55
CA ARG A 211 -26.26 -1.21 3.37
C ARG A 211 -26.95 -2.55 3.58
N LYS A 212 -26.27 -3.53 4.20
CA LYS A 212 -26.85 -4.85 4.49
C LYS A 212 -27.98 -4.76 5.52
N PHE A 213 -27.81 -3.94 6.57
CA PHE A 213 -28.85 -3.72 7.57
C PHE A 213 -30.09 -3.06 6.96
N ASN A 214 -29.91 -2.04 6.12
CA ASN A 214 -31.01 -1.36 5.46
C ASN A 214 -31.76 -2.26 4.47
N LYS A 215 -31.06 -3.12 3.72
CA LYS A 215 -31.71 -4.13 2.85
C LYS A 215 -32.48 -5.19 3.63
N GLY A 216 -31.94 -5.65 4.77
CA GLY A 216 -32.62 -6.57 5.67
C GLY A 216 -33.95 -6.01 6.19
N ASN A 217 -33.93 -4.77 6.68
CA ASN A 217 -35.11 -4.10 7.21
C ASN A 217 -36.16 -3.74 6.13
N ALA A 218 -35.71 -3.45 4.90
CA ALA A 218 -36.62 -3.24 3.77
C ALA A 218 -37.35 -4.54 3.38
N SER A 219 -36.70 -5.70 3.50
CA SER A 219 -37.30 -7.00 3.21
C SER A 219 -38.25 -7.49 4.30
N THR A 220 -38.10 -7.05 5.56
CA THR A 220 -39.01 -7.41 6.66
C THR A 220 -40.31 -6.58 6.68
N ARG A 221 -40.36 -5.44 5.97
CA ARG A 221 -41.57 -4.61 5.88
C ARG A 221 -42.62 -5.08 4.85
N GLN A 222 -42.42 -6.21 4.16
CA GLN A 222 -43.39 -6.76 3.20
C GLN A 222 -44.15 -8.02 3.69
N SER A 223 -44.08 -8.40 4.97
CA SER A 223 -44.83 -9.55 5.50
C SER A 223 -45.57 -9.24 6.80
N SER A 224 -46.45 -8.22 6.77
CA SER A 224 -47.55 -8.09 7.73
C SER A 224 -48.67 -7.25 7.11
N GLY A 225 -49.59 -7.94 6.43
CA GLY A 225 -50.74 -7.29 5.81
C GLY A 225 -51.68 -8.26 5.10
N ASN A 226 -52.30 -9.17 5.87
CA ASN A 226 -53.59 -9.78 5.54
C ASN A 226 -54.46 -9.67 6.81
N THR A 227 -55.79 -9.54 6.85
CA THR A 227 -56.86 -9.08 5.94
C THR A 227 -58.10 -9.09 6.85
N THR A 228 -58.88 -8.01 6.92
CA THR A 228 -60.35 -7.95 7.14
C THR A 228 -60.71 -6.47 6.87
N GLY A 229 -61.56 -6.06 5.94
CA GLY A 229 -62.82 -6.64 5.46
C GLY A 229 -63.97 -5.81 6.04
N ASN A 230 -64.38 -4.73 5.36
CA ASN A 230 -65.78 -4.32 5.20
C ASN A 230 -65.95 -3.06 4.32
N ASP A 231 -66.97 -3.14 3.48
CA ASP A 231 -67.46 -2.20 2.47
C ASP A 231 -67.86 -0.81 2.98
N VAL A 232 -67.87 0.17 2.07
CA VAL A 232 -69.06 0.89 1.53
C VAL A 232 -68.62 2.27 1.00
N GLY A 233 -69.02 2.61 -0.23
CA GLY A 233 -69.18 4.02 -0.63
C GLY A 233 -68.56 4.42 -1.96
N SER A 234 -69.33 4.21 -3.03
CA SER A 234 -69.25 4.87 -4.33
C SER A 234 -69.05 6.40 -4.25
N PHE A 235 -68.29 7.01 -5.17
CA PHE A 235 -68.71 8.16 -5.97
C PHE A 235 -67.71 8.45 -7.12
N ASN A 236 -68.22 8.41 -8.36
CA ASN A 236 -67.57 8.91 -9.57
C ASN A 236 -67.88 10.41 -9.70
N VAL A 237 -66.87 11.26 -9.97
CA VAL A 237 -67.05 12.50 -10.75
C VAL A 237 -65.79 12.76 -11.58
N SER A 238 -66.03 12.91 -12.88
CA SER A 238 -65.11 13.40 -13.92
C SER A 238 -65.32 14.90 -14.13
N LEU A 239 -64.32 15.54 -14.76
CA LEU A 239 -64.26 16.86 -15.40
C LEU A 239 -63.71 18.03 -14.57
N GLY A 240 -62.68 18.66 -15.16
CA GLY A 240 -62.18 19.97 -14.76
C GLY A 240 -60.91 20.39 -15.49
N LYS A 241 -60.95 20.45 -16.84
CA LYS A 241 -59.98 21.22 -17.64
C LYS A 241 -60.11 22.71 -17.27
N ARG A 242 -59.00 23.40 -16.97
CA ARG A 242 -58.85 24.84 -17.25
C ARG A 242 -57.39 25.21 -17.47
N GLU A 243 -57.20 25.94 -18.57
CA GLU A 243 -55.95 26.50 -19.11
C GLU A 243 -55.52 27.81 -18.42
N ARG A 244 -54.23 28.14 -18.66
CA ARG A 244 -53.56 29.46 -18.71
C ARG A 244 -53.41 30.21 -17.37
N VAL A 245 -52.30 30.89 -17.08
CA VAL A 245 -51.66 31.97 -17.84
C VAL A 245 -50.13 32.05 -17.56
N SER A 246 -49.41 32.51 -18.58
CA SER A 246 -48.02 32.94 -18.70
C SER A 246 -47.74 34.33 -18.13
N GLU A 247 -46.52 34.58 -17.61
CA GLU A 247 -45.80 35.88 -17.55
C GLU A 247 -44.38 35.53 -17.03
N GLU A 248 -43.29 35.55 -17.81
CA GLU A 248 -42.52 36.66 -18.42
C GLU A 248 -41.91 37.68 -17.42
N GLU A 249 -40.58 37.73 -17.49
CA GLU A 249 -39.63 38.84 -17.24
C GLU A 249 -39.52 39.50 -15.85
N GLU A 250 -38.39 39.27 -15.18
CA GLU A 250 -37.29 40.25 -15.03
C GLU A 250 -35.95 39.56 -14.75
#